data_AF-A0A3B9BIM1-F1
#
_entry.id   AF-A0A3B9BIM1-F1
#
_cell.length_a   1.000
_cell.length_b   1.000
_cell.length_c   1.000
_cell.angle_alpha   90.00
_cell.angle_beta   90.00
_cell.angle_gamma   90.00
#
_symmetry.space_group_name_H-M   'P 1'
#
loop_
_entity.id
_entity.type
_entity.pdbx_description
1 polymer ?
#
loop_
_entity_poly.entity_id
_entity_poly.type
_entity_poly.pdbx_seq_one_letter_code
_entity_poly.pdbx_strand_id
1 'polypeptide(L)'
;MPAHTTSDSTHKFGATHLQGVNWLGMWTLYVKEVQRFLNLYLQTIGAPIVTTLLYLAIFSIAVGRDRPDIHGISFIAFLAPGLIMMAIIQNAFANTSSSMLSAKIQGNIVDLLMPPLSSAEVTTAFILGGVSRGIVVGAATALAMLAFVDF
;
A
#
# COMPACT_ATOMS: atom_id res chain seq x y z
N MET A 1 66.13 -1.55 -0.85
CA MET A 1 64.93 -2.40 -0.86
C MET A 1 63.81 -1.60 -0.19
N PRO A 2 62.98 -0.84 -0.93
CA PRO A 2 61.94 0.00 -0.33
C PRO A 2 60.63 -0.78 -0.17
N ALA A 3 60.07 -0.74 1.04
CA ALA A 3 58.73 -1.22 1.35
C ALA A 3 57.70 -0.20 0.85
N HIS A 4 56.87 -0.59 -0.11
CA HIS A 4 55.70 0.19 -0.52
C HIS A 4 54.58 -0.08 0.48
N THR A 5 54.35 0.88 1.37
CA THR A 5 53.24 0.91 2.31
C THR A 5 51.94 1.21 1.58
N THR A 6 50.94 0.38 1.87
CA THR A 6 49.54 0.49 1.45
C THR A 6 48.92 1.78 1.97
N SER A 7 48.56 2.71 1.07
CA SER A 7 47.68 3.84 1.41
C SER A 7 46.24 3.40 1.17
N ASP A 8 45.64 2.85 2.23
CA ASP A 8 44.21 2.56 2.29
C ASP A 8 43.46 3.89 2.37
N SER A 9 42.97 4.35 1.22
CA SER A 9 42.12 5.53 1.12
C SER A 9 40.70 5.13 1.47
N THR A 10 40.43 5.01 2.76
CA THR A 10 39.06 4.91 3.27
C THR A 10 38.32 6.17 2.87
N HIS A 11 37.56 6.08 1.77
CA HIS A 11 36.59 7.07 1.37
C HIS A 11 35.62 7.26 2.53
N LYS A 12 35.85 8.30 3.33
CA LYS A 12 34.86 8.84 4.25
C LYS A 12 33.80 9.50 3.38
N PHE A 13 32.90 8.70 2.83
CA PHE A 13 31.64 9.21 2.31
C PHE A 13 31.03 10.01 3.45
N GLY A 14 30.89 11.32 3.25
CA GLY A 14 30.28 12.22 4.19
C GLY A 14 28.88 11.72 4.47
N ALA A 15 28.75 10.94 5.54
CA ALA A 15 27.48 10.60 6.13
C ALA A 15 26.93 11.94 6.63
N THR A 16 26.11 12.59 5.81
CA THR A 16 25.22 13.65 6.26
C THR A 16 24.15 12.99 7.13
N HIS A 17 24.60 12.48 8.28
CA HIS A 17 23.76 11.98 9.34
C HIS A 17 23.15 13.25 9.93
N LEU A 18 21.94 13.60 9.49
CA LEU A 18 21.17 14.59 10.21
C LEU A 18 21.08 14.12 11.67
N GLN A 19 21.53 14.96 12.58
CA GLN A 19 21.31 14.76 14.01
C GLN A 19 19.82 15.07 14.28
N GLY A 20 18.94 14.12 13.97
CA GLY A 20 17.50 14.24 14.20
C GLY A 20 16.64 13.59 13.11
N VAL A 21 15.35 13.42 13.41
CA VAL A 21 14.36 12.91 12.47
C VAL A 21 13.79 14.07 11.65
N ASN A 22 13.91 14.00 10.33
CA ASN A 22 13.35 14.97 9.38
C ASN A 22 11.86 14.69 9.14
N TRP A 23 11.05 15.06 10.13
CA TRP A 23 9.59 14.90 10.10
C TRP A 23 8.93 15.59 8.90
N LEU A 24 9.45 16.75 8.51
CA LEU A 24 8.92 17.53 7.39
C LEU A 24 9.16 16.81 6.06
N GLY A 25 10.39 16.29 5.86
CA GLY A 25 10.73 15.51 4.68
C GLY A 25 9.91 14.22 4.58
N MET A 26 9.76 13.48 5.69
CA MET A 26 8.90 12.31 5.77
C MET A 26 7.44 12.64 5.42
N TRP A 27 6.90 13.73 5.97
CA TRP A 27 5.53 14.17 5.70
C TRP A 27 5.31 14.54 4.24
N THR A 28 6.23 15.28 3.62
CA THR A 28 6.13 15.63 2.20
C THR A 28 6.17 14.40 1.29
N LEU A 29 7.02 13.41 1.61
CA LEU A 29 7.06 12.15 0.89
C LEU A 29 5.73 11.38 1.02
N TYR A 30 5.18 11.31 2.23
CA TYR A 30 3.87 10.70 2.48
C TYR A 30 2.76 11.39 1.67
N VAL A 31 2.68 12.72 1.70
CA VAL A 31 1.65 13.48 0.97
C VAL A 31 1.77 13.27 -0.54
N LYS A 32 2.99 13.26 -1.09
CA LYS A 32 3.23 12.96 -2.51
C LYS A 32 2.69 11.58 -2.90
N GLU A 33 2.93 10.57 -2.06
CA GLU A 33 2.44 9.22 -2.30
C GLU A 33 0.91 9.16 -2.22
N VAL A 34 0.31 9.89 -1.27
CA VAL A 34 -1.15 10.01 -1.14
C VAL A 34 -1.79 10.67 -2.35
N GLN A 35 -1.26 11.80 -2.79
CA GLN A 35 -1.76 12.51 -3.97
C GLN A 35 -1.64 11.68 -5.25
N ARG A 36 -0.54 10.93 -5.40
CA ARG A 36 -0.31 10.09 -6.58
C ARG A 36 -1.44 9.07 -6.76
N PHE A 37 -1.85 8.36 -5.71
CA PHE A 37 -2.93 7.38 -5.86
C PHE A 37 -4.32 8.03 -5.92
N LEU A 38 -4.54 9.17 -5.24
CA LEU A 38 -5.81 9.89 -5.32
C LEU A 38 -6.11 10.39 -6.73
N ASN A 39 -5.07 10.78 -7.49
CA ASN A 39 -5.22 11.18 -8.89
C ASN A 39 -5.67 10.04 -9.82
N LEU A 40 -5.52 8.78 -9.41
CA LEU A 40 -5.91 7.59 -10.18
C LEU A 40 -7.10 6.84 -9.52
N TYR A 41 -8.01 7.57 -8.89
CA TYR A 41 -9.13 7.03 -8.10
C TYR A 41 -9.97 5.95 -8.81
N LEU A 42 -10.25 6.09 -10.12
CA LEU A 42 -11.02 5.09 -10.86
C LEU A 42 -10.34 3.73 -10.93
N GLN A 43 -9.02 3.71 -11.11
CA GLN A 43 -8.25 2.47 -11.17
C GLN A 43 -8.00 1.91 -9.77
N THR A 44 -7.74 2.78 -8.79
CA THR A 44 -7.32 2.36 -7.46
C THR A 44 -8.46 1.99 -6.54
N ILE A 45 -9.66 2.53 -6.76
CA ILE A 45 -10.86 2.29 -5.95
C ILE A 45 -11.93 1.57 -6.79
N GLY A 46 -12.16 2.02 -8.02
CA GLY A 46 -13.20 1.46 -8.89
C GLY A 46 -12.93 -0.01 -9.24
N ALA A 47 -11.72 -0.37 -9.66
CA ALA A 47 -11.41 -1.75 -10.02
C ALA A 47 -11.58 -2.74 -8.84
N PRO A 48 -11.03 -2.48 -7.64
CA PRO A 48 -11.28 -3.35 -6.47
C PRO A 48 -12.76 -3.50 -6.10
N ILE A 49 -13.55 -2.42 -6.16
CA ILE A 49 -14.99 -2.48 -5.87
C ILE A 49 -15.71 -3.38 -6.87
N VAL A 50 -15.46 -3.20 -8.16
CA VAL A 50 -16.10 -4.02 -9.20
C VAL A 50 -15.74 -5.49 -9.03
N THR A 51 -14.47 -5.81 -8.78
CA THR A 51 -14.03 -7.20 -8.58
C THR A 51 -14.66 -7.83 -7.34
N THR A 52 -14.72 -7.11 -6.22
CA THR A 52 -15.32 -7.64 -4.98
C THR A 52 -16.83 -7.83 -5.10
N LEU A 53 -17.54 -6.89 -5.76
CA LEU A 53 -18.97 -7.05 -6.04
C LEU A 53 -19.22 -8.22 -7.00
N LEU A 54 -18.37 -8.41 -8.01
CA LEU A 54 -18.43 -9.58 -8.89
C LEU A 54 -18.24 -10.88 -8.11
N TYR A 55 -17.24 -10.95 -7.22
CA TYR A 55 -17.06 -12.14 -6.37
C TYR A 55 -18.28 -12.40 -5.49
N LEU A 56 -18.82 -11.37 -4.85
CA LEU A 56 -20.03 -11.49 -4.04
C LEU A 56 -21.22 -12.00 -4.89
N ALA A 57 -21.43 -11.44 -6.08
CA ALA A 57 -22.49 -11.87 -6.99
C ALA A 57 -22.31 -13.32 -7.45
N ILE A 58 -21.09 -13.71 -7.82
CA ILE A 58 -20.77 -15.09 -8.23
C ILE A 58 -21.04 -16.06 -7.07
N PHE A 59 -20.57 -15.76 -5.86
CA PHE A 59 -20.82 -16.63 -4.70
C PHE A 59 -22.30 -16.67 -4.30
N SER A 60 -23.01 -15.55 -4.41
CA SER A 60 -24.44 -15.49 -4.18
C SER A 60 -25.22 -16.38 -5.15
N ILE A 61 -24.88 -16.36 -6.44
CA ILE A 61 -25.60 -17.13 -7.48
C ILE A 61 -25.18 -18.60 -7.48
N ALA A 62 -23.89 -18.88 -7.36
CA ALA A 62 -23.33 -20.23 -7.48
C ALA A 62 -23.51 -21.10 -6.23
N VAL A 63 -23.56 -20.49 -5.04
CA VAL A 63 -23.54 -21.20 -3.75
C VAL A 63 -24.71 -20.80 -2.84
N GLY A 64 -25.17 -19.54 -2.93
CA GLY A 64 -26.09 -18.95 -1.95
C GLY A 64 -27.47 -19.62 -1.81
N ARG A 65 -27.96 -20.37 -2.81
CA ARG A 65 -29.26 -21.06 -2.72
C ARG A 65 -29.22 -22.42 -2.02
N ASP A 66 -28.07 -23.11 -2.08
CA ASP A 66 -27.95 -24.50 -1.62
C ASP A 66 -27.20 -24.62 -0.28
N ARG A 67 -26.73 -23.50 0.29
CA ARG A 67 -25.95 -23.48 1.54
C ARG A 67 -26.84 -23.10 2.73
N PRO A 68 -26.95 -23.96 3.76
CA PRO A 68 -27.63 -23.61 5.00
C PRO A 68 -26.95 -22.43 5.70
N ASP A 69 -27.72 -21.68 6.47
CA ASP A 69 -27.23 -20.58 7.28
C ASP A 69 -26.11 -21.04 8.23
N ILE A 70 -25.08 -20.22 8.35
CA ILE A 70 -23.94 -20.48 9.21
C ILE A 70 -24.20 -19.76 10.53
N HIS A 71 -24.52 -20.51 11.59
CA HIS A 71 -24.84 -19.95 12.90
C HIS A 71 -26.00 -18.92 12.89
N GLY A 72 -26.97 -19.08 11.98
CA GLY A 72 -28.10 -18.14 11.81
C GLY A 72 -27.79 -16.88 11.00
N ILE A 73 -26.59 -16.79 10.41
CA ILE A 73 -26.17 -15.71 9.53
C ILE A 73 -26.13 -16.22 8.09
N SER A 74 -26.64 -15.43 7.14
CA SER A 74 -26.61 -15.79 5.73
C SER A 74 -25.16 -15.99 5.26
N PHE A 75 -24.94 -16.98 4.39
CA PHE A 75 -23.60 -17.26 3.85
C PHE A 75 -22.96 -16.03 3.18
N ILE A 76 -23.78 -15.18 2.56
CA ILE A 76 -23.35 -13.96 1.88
C ILE A 76 -22.84 -12.92 2.91
N ALA A 77 -23.55 -12.74 4.01
CA ALA A 77 -23.14 -11.82 5.09
C ALA A 77 -21.86 -12.27 5.78
N PHE A 78 -21.63 -13.58 5.91
CA PHE A 78 -20.36 -14.12 6.41
C PHE A 78 -19.18 -13.86 5.44
N LEU A 79 -19.43 -13.88 4.13
CA LEU A 79 -18.41 -13.75 3.10
C LEU A 79 -17.98 -12.29 2.86
N ALA A 80 -18.90 -11.35 3.03
CA ALA A 80 -18.67 -9.91 2.86
C ALA A 80 -17.39 -9.37 3.57
N PRO A 81 -17.19 -9.56 4.90
CA PRO A 81 -15.98 -9.08 5.57
C PRO A 81 -14.69 -9.73 5.04
N GLY A 82 -14.75 -10.99 4.62
CA GLY A 82 -13.61 -11.69 4.02
C GLY A 82 -13.16 -11.05 2.70
N LEU A 83 -14.11 -10.70 1.84
CA LEU A 83 -13.83 -10.00 0.58
C LEU A 83 -13.33 -8.57 0.80
N ILE A 84 -13.86 -7.86 1.79
CA ILE A 84 -13.38 -6.52 2.16
C ILE A 84 -11.91 -6.61 2.60
N MET A 85 -11.57 -7.56 3.49
CA MET A 85 -10.20 -7.76 3.97
C MET A 85 -9.24 -8.12 2.84
N MET A 86 -9.67 -8.98 1.92
CA MET A 86 -8.89 -9.31 0.72
C MET A 86 -8.58 -8.05 -0.10
N ALA A 87 -9.56 -7.18 -0.33
CA ALA A 87 -9.37 -5.94 -1.07
C ALA A 87 -8.42 -4.97 -0.36
N ILE A 88 -8.53 -4.82 0.97
CA ILE A 88 -7.65 -3.97 1.79
C ILE A 88 -6.20 -4.43 1.67
N ILE A 89 -5.94 -5.72 1.91
CA ILE A 89 -4.59 -6.30 1.91
C ILE A 89 -3.94 -6.14 0.53
N GLN A 90 -4.67 -6.49 -0.52
CA GLN A 90 -4.15 -6.39 -1.88
C GLN A 90 -3.84 -4.95 -2.27
N ASN A 91 -4.72 -4.00 -1.95
CA ASN A 91 -4.50 -2.60 -2.31
C ASN A 91 -3.38 -1.95 -1.50
N ALA A 92 -3.23 -2.27 -0.21
CA ALA A 92 -2.14 -1.76 0.61
C ALA A 92 -0.78 -2.31 0.14
N PHE A 93 -0.70 -3.61 -0.13
CA PHE A 93 0.55 -4.28 -0.50
C PHE A 93 0.98 -4.00 -1.95
N ALA A 94 0.06 -4.17 -2.90
CA ALA A 94 0.37 -4.01 -4.32
C ALA A 94 0.79 -2.58 -4.64
N ASN A 95 0.17 -1.57 -4.01
CA ASN A 95 0.54 -0.17 -4.21
C ASN A 95 1.94 0.14 -3.70
N THR A 96 2.24 -0.21 -2.45
CA THR A 96 3.54 0.07 -1.83
C THR A 96 4.67 -0.59 -2.63
N SER A 97 4.47 -1.86 -3.02
CA SER A 97 5.41 -2.62 -3.84
C SER A 97 5.58 -2.02 -5.24
N SER A 98 4.47 -1.65 -5.89
CA SER A 98 4.50 -1.01 -7.21
C SER A 98 5.19 0.35 -7.18
N SER A 99 4.97 1.16 -6.15
CA SER A 99 5.61 2.47 -5.99
C SER A 99 7.12 2.35 -5.80
N MET A 100 7.56 1.44 -4.93
CA MET A 100 8.98 1.18 -4.72
C MET A 100 9.65 0.64 -6.00
N LEU A 101 9.01 -0.34 -6.66
CA LEU A 101 9.53 -0.93 -7.89
C LEU A 101 9.56 0.09 -9.03
N SER A 102 8.51 0.90 -9.18
CA SER A 102 8.42 1.93 -10.22
C SER A 102 9.49 3.01 -10.02
N ALA A 103 9.72 3.46 -8.78
CA ALA A 103 10.79 4.41 -8.47
C ALA A 103 12.18 3.86 -8.83
N LYS A 104 12.41 2.57 -8.58
CA LYS A 104 13.66 1.88 -8.95
C LYS A 104 13.82 1.74 -10.45
N ILE A 105 12.77 1.31 -11.17
CA ILE A 105 12.81 1.10 -12.63
C ILE A 105 12.98 2.43 -13.38
N GLN A 106 12.32 3.50 -12.92
CA GLN A 106 12.37 4.82 -13.57
C GLN A 106 13.62 5.63 -13.20
N GLY A 107 14.49 5.11 -12.32
CA GLY A 107 15.68 5.84 -11.84
C GLY A 107 15.39 6.97 -10.85
N ASN A 108 14.11 7.29 -10.62
CA ASN A 108 13.66 8.37 -9.74
C ASN A 108 13.93 8.09 -8.24
N ILE A 109 14.42 6.90 -7.90
CA ILE A 109 14.84 6.56 -6.55
C ILE A 109 16.06 7.38 -6.08
N VAL A 110 16.90 7.84 -7.00
CA VAL A 110 18.05 8.70 -6.66
C VAL A 110 17.58 10.06 -6.16
N ASP A 111 16.53 10.62 -6.75
CA ASP A 111 15.90 11.87 -6.30
C ASP A 111 15.24 11.73 -4.92
N LEU A 112 14.84 10.50 -4.56
CA LEU A 112 14.32 10.15 -3.25
C LEU A 112 15.43 10.04 -2.19
N LEU A 113 16.67 9.80 -2.62
CA LEU A 113 17.87 9.67 -1.78
C LEU A 113 18.75 10.94 -1.77
N MET A 114 18.50 11.93 -2.64
CA MET A 114 19.18 13.22 -2.63
C MET A 114 18.90 14.05 -1.37
N PRO A 115 17.65 14.12 -0.86
CA PRO A 115 17.40 14.69 0.45
C PRO A 115 18.10 13.85 1.51
N PRO A 116 18.69 14.46 2.54
CA PRO A 116 19.20 13.73 3.69
C PRO A 116 18.03 13.16 4.50
N LEU A 117 17.41 12.08 4.01
CA LEU A 117 16.37 11.31 4.67
C LEU A 117 16.96 9.99 5.12
N SER A 118 16.65 9.60 6.35
CA SER A 118 16.99 8.27 6.87
C SER A 118 16.18 7.20 6.14
N SER A 119 16.79 6.01 5.97
CA SER A 119 16.11 4.85 5.38
C SER A 119 14.83 4.46 6.14
N ALA A 120 14.81 4.69 7.45
CA ALA A 120 13.64 4.48 8.29
C ALA A 120 12.48 5.43 7.92
N GLU A 121 12.77 6.71 7.72
CA GLU A 121 11.76 7.74 7.38
C GLU A 121 11.11 7.45 6.03
N VAL A 122 11.92 7.08 5.04
CA VAL A 122 11.42 6.67 3.71
C VAL A 122 10.51 5.46 3.84
N THR A 123 10.94 4.44 4.58
CA THR A 123 10.16 3.21 4.78
C THR A 123 8.83 3.49 5.48
N THR A 124 8.84 4.30 6.55
CA THR A 124 7.62 4.65 7.28
C THR A 124 6.66 5.46 6.42
N ALA A 125 7.14 6.39 5.59
CA ALA A 125 6.29 7.15 4.67
C ALA A 125 5.59 6.24 3.64
N PHE A 126 6.31 5.27 3.06
CA PHE A 126 5.72 4.28 2.16
C PHE A 126 4.68 3.39 2.85
N ILE A 127 4.97 2.93 4.07
CA ILE A 127 4.02 2.13 4.87
C ILE A 127 2.74 2.94 5.13
N LEU A 128 2.86 4.19 5.60
CA LEU A 128 1.72 5.05 5.86
C LEU A 128 0.91 5.34 4.59
N GLY A 129 1.58 5.54 3.45
CA GLY A 129 0.93 5.70 2.15
C GLY A 129 0.09 4.47 1.76
N GLY A 130 0.66 3.27 1.90
CA GLY A 130 -0.03 2.00 1.66
C GLY A 130 -1.23 1.79 2.59
N VAL A 131 -1.06 2.05 3.89
CA VAL A 131 -2.13 1.95 4.90
C VAL A 131 -3.28 2.91 4.57
N SER A 132 -2.97 4.16 4.25
CA SER A 132 -3.97 5.18 3.93
C SER A 132 -4.82 4.75 2.73
N ARG A 133 -4.19 4.25 1.67
CA ARG A 133 -4.90 3.73 0.50
C ARG A 133 -5.74 2.49 0.84
N GLY A 134 -5.18 1.53 1.59
CA GLY A 134 -5.89 0.32 2.01
C GLY A 134 -7.17 0.64 2.79
N ILE A 135 -7.09 1.64 3.69
CA ILE A 135 -8.26 2.14 4.44
C ILE A 135 -9.29 2.77 3.50
N VAL A 136 -8.87 3.64 2.57
CA VAL A 136 -9.78 4.29 1.61
C VAL A 136 -10.50 3.24 0.75
N VAL A 137 -9.76 2.27 0.22
CA VAL A 137 -10.36 1.19 -0.57
C VAL A 137 -11.29 0.36 0.30
N GLY A 138 -10.85 -0.10 1.48
CA GLY A 138 -11.67 -0.88 2.41
C GLY A 138 -12.98 -0.21 2.78
N ALA A 139 -12.93 1.08 3.11
CA ALA A 139 -14.12 1.88 3.42
C ALA A 139 -15.05 2.00 2.22
N ALA A 140 -14.50 2.24 1.01
CA ALA A 140 -15.30 2.32 -0.20
C ALA A 140 -15.94 0.97 -0.56
N THR A 141 -15.22 -0.14 -0.42
CA THR A 141 -15.76 -1.50 -0.64
C THR A 141 -16.82 -1.86 0.40
N ALA A 142 -16.61 -1.50 1.68
CA ALA A 142 -17.59 -1.73 2.74
C ALA A 142 -18.89 -0.94 2.48
N LEU A 143 -18.77 0.34 2.08
CA LEU A 143 -19.91 1.16 1.66
C LEU A 143 -20.64 0.56 0.47
N ALA A 144 -19.92 0.04 -0.53
CA ALA A 144 -20.54 -0.64 -1.67
C ALA A 144 -21.27 -1.93 -1.27
N MET A 145 -20.73 -2.69 -0.32
CA MET A 145 -21.34 -3.93 0.17
C MET A 145 -22.61 -3.68 0.99
N LEU A 146 -22.71 -2.57 1.73
CA LEU A 146 -23.95 -2.21 2.43
C LEU A 146 -25.15 -2.06 1.48
N ALA A 147 -24.93 -1.73 0.21
CA ALA A 147 -26.02 -1.66 -0.78
C ALA A 147 -26.51 -3.04 -1.26
N PHE A 148 -25.75 -4.11 -1.00
CA PHE A 148 -26.02 -5.47 -1.48
C PHE A 148 -26.31 -6.47 -0.35
N VAL A 149 -25.82 -6.18 0.86
CA VAL A 149 -25.91 -7.07 2.02
C VAL A 149 -26.45 -6.26 3.19
N ASP A 150 -27.64 -6.64 3.65
CA ASP A 150 -28.15 -6.22 4.96
C ASP A 150 -27.44 -7.07 6.03
N PHE A 151 -26.67 -6.41 6.88
CA PHE A 151 -25.95 -7.03 8.01
C PHE A 151 -26.88 -7.38 9.17
#